data_AF-A0A6L7KJH7-F1
#
_entry.id   AF-A0A6L7KJH7-F1
#
_cell.length_a   1.000
_cell.length_b   1.000
_cell.length_c   1.000
_cell.angle_alpha   90.00
_cell.angle_beta   90.00
_cell.angle_gamma   90.00
#
_symmetry.space_group_name_H-M   'P 1'
#
loop_
_entity.id
_entity.type
_entity.pdbx_description
1 polymer ?
#
loop_
_entity_poly.entity_id
_entity_poly.type
_entity_poly.pdbx_seq_one_letter_code
_entity_poly.pdbx_strand_id
1 'polypeptide(L)' 'YLHHVFRAGEMISGMLLTWHNLHYYQELMSGIRDAVTEGRFLAFEAEFHALRAEGDIAPL' A
#
# COMPACT_ATOMS: atom_id res chain seq x y z
N TYR A 1 13.54 3.26 -11.75
CA TYR A 1 12.87 3.01 -13.04
C TYR A 1 11.51 3.71 -13.13
N LEU A 2 10.57 3.46 -12.21
CA LEU A 2 9.24 4.10 -12.20
C LEU A 2 9.30 5.65 -12.18
N HIS A 3 10.19 6.22 -11.37
CA HIS A 3 10.47 7.66 -11.35
C HIS A 3 10.93 8.21 -12.71
N HIS A 4 11.73 7.45 -13.46
CA HIS A 4 12.24 7.85 -14.76
C HIS A 4 11.12 7.89 -15.81
N VAL A 5 10.36 6.81 -15.96
CA VAL A 5 9.26 6.74 -16.94
C VAL A 5 8.14 7.73 -16.63
N PHE A 6 7.93 8.06 -15.35
CA PHE A 6 7.04 9.15 -14.94
C PHE A 6 7.53 10.51 -15.43
N ARG A 7 8.82 10.81 -15.21
CA ARG A 7 9.43 12.07 -15.68
C ARG A 7 9.54 12.17 -17.20
N ALA A 8 9.62 11.04 -17.90
CA ALA A 8 9.65 10.97 -19.36
C ALA A 8 8.27 11.13 -20.01
N GLY A 9 7.17 11.12 -19.24
CA GLY A 9 5.81 11.26 -19.77
C GLY A 9 5.29 10.00 -20.48
N GLU A 10 5.88 8.83 -20.20
CA GLU A 10 5.51 7.59 -20.85
C GLU A 10 4.18 7.05 -20.30
N MET A 11 3.28 6.62 -21.19
CA MET A 11 1.98 6.05 -20.84
C MET A 11 2.07 4.85 -19.89
N ILE A 12 3.17 4.06 -20.00
CA ILE A 12 3.43 2.91 -19.14
C ILE A 12 3.52 3.28 -17.66
N SER A 13 3.92 4.51 -17.33
CA SER A 13 3.96 4.99 -15.95
C SER A 13 2.57 4.97 -15.31
N GLY A 14 1.55 5.49 -16.00
CA GLY A 14 0.18 5.49 -15.51
C GLY A 14 -0.39 4.08 -15.35
N MET A 15 -0.06 3.18 -16.29
CA MET A 15 -0.48 1.77 -16.21
C MET A 15 0.13 1.07 -14.99
N LEU A 16 1.44 1.20 -14.79
CA LEU A 16 2.14 0.59 -13.66
C LEU A 16 1.64 1.11 -12.31
N LEU A 17 1.41 2.42 -12.20
CA LEU A 17 0.84 3.01 -10.98
C LEU A 17 -0.58 2.52 -10.72
N THR A 18 -1.41 2.42 -11.75
CA THR A 18 -2.78 1.92 -11.61
C THR A 18 -2.79 0.47 -11.13
N TRP A 19 -1.97 -0.40 -11.72
CA TRP A 19 -1.86 -1.79 -11.30
C TRP A 19 -1.37 -1.92 -9.86
N HIS A 20 -0.29 -1.19 -9.51
CA HIS A 20 0.24 -1.20 -8.16
C HIS A 20 -0.81 -0.74 -7.13
N ASN A 21 -1.48 0.38 -7.39
CA ASN A 21 -2.48 0.93 -6.48
C ASN A 21 -3.67 -0.04 -6.33
N LEU A 22 -4.18 -0.58 -7.44
CA LEU A 22 -5.32 -1.49 -7.38
C LEU A 22 -4.98 -2.76 -6.59
N HIS A 23 -3.79 -3.34 -6.82
CA HIS A 23 -3.33 -4.50 -6.07
C HIS A 23 -3.20 -4.18 -4.57
N TYR A 24 -2.54 -3.08 -4.22
CA TYR A 24 -2.40 -2.63 -2.83
C TYR A 24 -3.75 -2.48 -2.12
N TYR A 25 -4.73 -1.83 -2.76
CA TYR A 25 -6.06 -1.67 -2.18
C TYR A 25 -6.80 -2.99 -2.06
N GLN A 26 -6.64 -3.91 -3.01
CA GLN A 26 -7.26 -5.24 -2.93
C GLN A 26 -6.69 -6.05 -1.75
N GLU A 27 -5.37 -6.02 -1.55
CA GLU A 27 -4.72 -6.69 -0.41
C GLU A 27 -5.13 -6.08 0.93
N LEU A 28 -5.09 -4.75 1.04
CA LEU A 28 -5.52 -4.03 2.24
C LEU A 28 -6.95 -4.39 2.62
N MET A 29 -7.87 -4.33 1.65
CA MET A 29 -9.27 -4.63 1.91
C MET A 29 -9.50 -6.12 2.21
N SER A 30 -8.65 -7.02 1.69
CA SER A 30 -8.67 -8.43 2.08
C SER A 30 -8.30 -8.61 3.55
N GLY A 31 -7.17 -8.05 3.98
CA GLY A 31 -6.74 -8.14 5.37
C GLY A 31 -7.76 -7.53 6.35
N ILE A 32 -8.41 -6.43 5.96
CA ILE A 32 -9.50 -5.84 6.75
C ILE A 32 -10.68 -6.81 6.89
N ARG A 33 -11.12 -7.44 5.80
CA ARG A 33 -12.24 -8.40 5.84
C ARG A 33 -11.92 -9.59 6.74
N ASP A 34 -10.70 -10.14 6.63
CA ASP A 34 -10.26 -11.27 7.45
C ASP A 34 -10.22 -10.88 8.95
N ALA A 35 -9.66 -9.71 9.27
CA ALA A 35 -9.61 -9.20 10.64
C ALA A 35 -11.00 -8.92 11.24
N VAL A 36 -11.97 -8.49 10.43
CA VAL A 36 -13.37 -8.33 10.88
C VAL A 36 -14.00 -9.69 11.16
N THR A 37 -13.83 -10.68 10.26
CA THR A 37 -14.37 -12.04 10.45
C THR A 37 -13.79 -12.72 11.70
N GLU A 38 -12.53 -12.44 12.03
CA GLU A 38 -11.84 -12.97 13.21
C GLU A 38 -12.05 -12.14 14.48
N GLY A 39 -12.80 -11.03 14.42
CA GLY A 39 -13.06 -10.16 15.58
C GLY A 39 -11.84 -9.39 16.09
N ARG A 40 -10.79 -9.25 15.27
CA ARG A 40 -9.51 -8.62 15.63
C ARG A 40 -9.22 -7.31 14.88
N PHE A 41 -10.25 -6.66 14.36
CA PHE A 41 -10.12 -5.44 13.55
C PHE A 41 -9.32 -4.32 14.24
N LEU A 42 -9.55 -4.07 15.54
CA LEU A 42 -8.83 -3.03 16.29
C LEU A 42 -7.31 -3.31 16.37
N ALA A 43 -6.94 -4.59 16.50
CA ALA A 43 -5.52 -4.98 16.50
C ALA A 43 -4.89 -4.78 15.12
N PHE A 44 -5.62 -5.15 14.05
CA PHE A 44 -5.19 -4.92 12.67
C PHE A 44 -4.98 -3.42 12.37
N GLU A 45 -5.91 -2.56 12.80
CA GLU A 45 -5.81 -1.11 12.62
C GLU A 45 -4.58 -0.53 13.33
N ALA A 46 -4.37 -0.93 14.59
CA ALA A 46 -3.22 -0.48 15.38
C ALA A 46 -1.88 -0.89 14.75
N GLU A 47 -1.76 -2.15 14.32
CA GLU A 47 -0.58 -2.67 13.62
C GLU A 47 -0.34 -1.93 12.30
N PHE A 48 -1.40 -1.72 11.51
CA PHE A 48 -1.32 -1.01 10.24
C PHE A 48 -0.79 0.42 10.40
N HIS A 49 -1.24 1.15 11.43
CA HIS A 49 -0.74 2.49 11.71
C HIS A 49 0.68 2.47 12.28
N ALA A 50 1.02 1.51 13.13
CA ALA A 50 2.37 1.38 13.69
C ALA A 50 3.42 1.16 12.59
N LEU A 51 3.16 0.25 11.65
CA LEU A 51 4.08 -0.03 10.54
C LEU A 51 4.32 1.20 9.65
N ARG A 52 3.29 2.02 9.42
CA ARG A 52 3.41 3.26 8.63
C ARG A 52 4.14 4.37 9.37
N ALA A 53 4.05 4.38 10.71
CA ALA A 53 4.75 5.33 11.54
C ALA A 53 6.24 5.01 11.65
N GLU A 54 6.61 3.73 11.64
CA GLU A 54 8.01 3.28 11.58
C GLU A 54 8.68 3.76 10.29
N GLY A 55 7.96 3.68 9.17
CA GLY A 55 8.48 4.02 7.86
C GLY A 55 9.58 3.05 7.41
N ASP A 56 10.01 3.22 6.17
CA ASP A 56 10.94 2.35 5.48
C ASP A 56 12.25 3.07 5.09
N ILE A 57 12.44 4.28 5.59
CA ILE A 57 13.59 5.14 5.31
C ILE A 57 14.28 5.47 6.63
N ALA A 58 15.57 5.12 6.73
CA ALA A 58 16.37 5.47 7.90
C ALA A 58 16.43 7.01 8.07
N PRO A 59 16.37 7.53 9.32
CA PRO A 59 16.55 8.96 9.58
C PRO A 59 17.93 9.42 9.10
N LEU A 60 17.96 10.57 8.40
CA LEU A 60 19.13 11.19 7.79
C LEU A 60 20.13 11.71 8.84
#